data_AF-A0A852IPH3-F1
#
_entry.id   AF-A0A852IPH3-F1
#
_cell.length_a   1.000
_cell.length_b   1.000
_cell.length_c   1.000
_cell.angle_alpha   90.00
_cell.angle_beta   90.00
_cell.angle_gamma   90.00
#
_symmetry.space_group_name_H-M   'P 1'
#
loop_
_entity.id
_entity.type
_entity.pdbx_description
1 polymer ?
#
loop_
_entity_poly.entity_id
_entity_poly.type
_entity_poly.pdbx_seq_one_letter_code
_entity_poly.pdbx_strand_id
1 'polypeptide(L)'
;MGIELCEPSYLYNLLNQYRRVSRLAEPNYLCLLDARSQREYNESHIVTARRILQSPTGEYLVPDLEELRCVRHCVVYDCETNSLDCCDHEEEEEEKAQVQVETQITCPGFWISPAAEEGAALRHAQGLDRFRHHPVLVLRGGYQSFSASYHFLRTQKVLWMPQELDNFQPYPVEILPGRLYLGNFKQACDQQILKDLKIKAQVNISEQPAALSAEGGRHLQVAVPDSLEADLLSSLASICHFIDAQQDDGAVLLFSSLGISRSSAAAMAYLMHSCQFSLKRAWNHVLKCKSNVRPHRGFVEQLSAWETQIYGTRVTDVSEPNY
;
A
#
# COMPACT_ATOMS: atom_id res chain seq x y z
N MET A 1 4.93 -1.63 -21.10
CA MET A 1 4.78 -0.96 -19.77
C MET A 1 3.49 -0.17 -19.84
N GLY A 2 2.82 0.00 -18.71
CA GLY A 2 1.43 0.42 -18.70
C GLY A 2 1.00 1.05 -17.40
N ILE A 3 -0.28 1.36 -17.35
CA ILE A 3 -0.94 2.05 -16.24
C ILE A 3 -1.68 1.02 -15.41
N GLU A 4 -1.53 1.10 -14.10
CA GLU A 4 -2.17 0.16 -13.16
C GLU A 4 -2.98 0.92 -12.12
N LEU A 5 -4.09 0.35 -11.65
CA LEU A 5 -4.78 0.89 -10.47
C LEU A 5 -4.06 0.47 -9.20
N CYS A 6 -3.89 1.41 -8.28
CA CYS A 6 -3.48 1.11 -6.92
C CYS A 6 -4.57 1.44 -5.92
N GLU A 7 -4.82 0.53 -4.99
CA GLU A 7 -5.77 0.72 -3.88
C GLU A 7 -5.24 1.78 -2.89
N PRO A 8 -6.12 2.51 -2.19
CA PRO A 8 -5.72 3.48 -1.16
C PRO A 8 -4.78 2.90 -0.09
N SER A 9 -4.98 1.65 0.32
CA SER A 9 -4.12 0.95 1.29
C SER A 9 -2.71 0.71 0.78
N TYR A 10 -2.55 0.55 -0.54
CA TYR A 10 -1.23 0.44 -1.15
C TYR A 10 -0.48 1.77 -1.06
N LEU A 11 -1.12 2.89 -1.42
CA LEU A 11 -0.53 4.22 -1.27
C LEU A 11 -0.22 4.55 0.20
N TYR A 12 -1.14 4.20 1.12
CA TYR A 12 -0.91 4.33 2.56
C TYR A 12 0.39 3.63 2.98
N ASN A 13 0.58 2.37 2.55
CA ASN A 13 1.79 1.63 2.87
C ASN A 13 3.04 2.23 2.23
N LEU A 14 2.95 2.77 1.01
CA LEU A 14 4.07 3.47 0.37
C LEU A 14 4.51 4.70 1.16
N LEU A 15 3.55 5.51 1.63
CA LEU A 15 3.82 6.69 2.45
C LEU A 15 4.46 6.34 3.80
N ASN A 16 4.16 5.15 4.33
CA ASN A 16 4.58 4.73 5.67
C ASN A 16 5.78 3.77 5.70
N GLN A 17 6.52 3.62 4.60
CA GLN A 17 7.76 2.83 4.62
C GLN A 17 8.88 3.52 5.41
N TYR A 18 9.60 2.72 6.21
CA TYR A 18 10.65 3.20 7.10
C TYR A 18 11.88 2.29 7.09
N ARG A 19 13.08 2.89 7.20
CA ARG A 19 14.35 2.19 7.43
C ARG A 19 15.06 2.73 8.67
N ARG A 20 15.96 3.71 8.48
CA ARG A 20 16.54 4.54 9.57
C ARG A 20 15.80 5.88 9.68
N VAL A 21 15.31 6.35 8.54
CA VAL A 21 14.42 7.51 8.37
C VAL A 21 13.25 7.09 7.48
N SER A 22 12.27 7.96 7.31
CA SER A 22 11.18 7.77 6.34
C SER A 22 11.77 7.54 4.94
N ARG A 23 11.21 6.59 4.18
CA ARG A 23 11.63 6.39 2.79
C ARG A 23 11.21 7.52 1.87
N LEU A 24 10.29 8.39 2.32
CA LEU A 24 9.89 9.60 1.59
C LEU A 24 11.05 10.58 1.39
N ALA A 25 12.09 10.51 2.23
CA ALA A 25 13.30 11.30 2.04
C ALA A 25 14.23 10.77 0.92
N GLU A 26 13.98 9.55 0.42
CA GLU A 26 14.75 8.99 -0.70
C GLU A 26 14.25 9.61 -2.02
N PRO A 27 15.08 10.35 -2.78
CA PRO A 27 14.62 11.12 -3.95
C PRO A 27 14.00 10.27 -5.07
N ASN A 28 14.43 9.01 -5.19
CA ASN A 28 13.96 8.10 -6.25
C ASN A 28 12.89 7.11 -5.75
N TYR A 29 12.27 7.35 -4.58
CA TYR A 29 11.34 6.39 -3.99
C TYR A 29 9.89 6.59 -4.46
N LEU A 30 9.28 7.74 -4.17
CA LEU A 30 7.87 8.01 -4.43
C LEU A 30 7.70 9.42 -5.04
N CYS A 31 7.03 9.48 -6.18
CA CYS A 31 6.48 10.71 -6.75
C CYS A 31 4.96 10.63 -6.73
N LEU A 32 4.32 11.47 -5.91
CA LEU A 32 2.87 11.52 -5.76
C LEU A 32 2.33 12.79 -6.43
N LEU A 33 1.48 12.63 -7.44
CA LEU A 33 0.99 13.72 -8.28
C LEU A 33 -0.51 13.91 -8.12
N ASP A 34 -0.89 15.16 -7.83
CA ASP A 34 -2.28 15.59 -7.71
C ASP A 34 -2.72 16.26 -9.02
N ALA A 35 -3.69 15.65 -9.70
CA ALA A 35 -4.28 16.09 -10.96
C ALA A 35 -5.47 17.06 -10.77
N ARG A 36 -5.85 17.39 -9.54
CA ARG A 36 -7.00 18.26 -9.23
C ARG A 36 -6.65 19.74 -9.43
N SER A 37 -7.67 20.59 -9.38
CA SER A 37 -7.51 22.04 -9.57
C SER A 37 -6.64 22.69 -8.47
N GLN A 38 -6.14 23.91 -8.72
CA GLN A 38 -5.43 24.70 -7.68
C GLN A 38 -6.24 24.82 -6.40
N ARG A 39 -7.54 25.05 -6.56
CA ARG A 39 -8.45 25.31 -5.46
C ARG A 39 -8.56 24.08 -4.58
N GLU A 40 -8.84 22.93 -5.18
CA GLU A 40 -8.94 21.66 -4.46
C GLU A 40 -7.63 21.27 -3.77
N TYR A 41 -6.49 21.43 -4.45
CA TYR A 41 -5.17 21.19 -3.87
C TYR A 41 -4.89 22.08 -2.64
N ASN A 42 -5.23 23.37 -2.73
CA ASN A 42 -5.04 24.34 -1.66
C ASN A 42 -5.98 24.10 -0.47
N GLU A 43 -7.20 23.61 -0.73
CA GLU A 43 -8.15 23.26 0.32
C GLU A 43 -7.62 22.08 1.16
N SER A 44 -7.17 21.01 0.49
CA SER A 44 -6.36 19.95 1.09
C SER A 44 -5.87 18.94 0.05
N HIS A 45 -4.69 18.37 0.26
CA HIS A 45 -4.08 17.31 -0.57
C HIS A 45 -3.45 16.21 0.30
N ILE A 46 -3.12 15.07 -0.32
CA ILE A 46 -2.39 13.99 0.36
C ILE A 46 -0.98 14.49 0.70
N VAL A 47 -0.46 14.15 1.88
CA VAL A 47 0.92 14.51 2.26
C VAL A 47 1.91 14.14 1.17
N THR A 48 2.90 15.02 0.94
CA THR A 48 3.93 14.88 -0.12
C THR A 48 3.38 14.89 -1.56
N ALA A 49 2.11 15.21 -1.80
CA ALA A 49 1.57 15.31 -3.14
C ALA A 49 1.95 16.62 -3.83
N ARG A 50 2.30 16.52 -5.12
CA ARG A 50 2.74 17.62 -5.98
C ARG A 50 1.65 17.88 -6.99
N ARG A 51 1.12 19.09 -7.02
CA ARG A 51 0.11 19.40 -8.03
C ARG A 51 0.73 19.46 -9.42
N ILE A 52 0.12 18.79 -10.39
CA ILE A 52 0.50 18.88 -11.79
C ILE A 52 0.19 20.31 -12.29
N LEU A 53 1.15 20.92 -13.00
CA LEU A 53 0.97 22.24 -13.58
C LEU A 53 0.50 22.10 -15.04
N GLN A 54 -0.41 22.97 -15.44
CA GLN A 54 -0.84 23.13 -16.82
C GLN A 54 -0.22 24.41 -17.38
N SER A 55 0.27 24.34 -18.61
CA SER A 55 0.73 25.49 -19.37
C SER A 55 -0.45 26.42 -19.70
N PRO A 56 -0.19 27.66 -20.11
CA PRO A 56 -1.24 28.56 -20.61
C PRO A 56 -2.00 28.03 -21.83
N THR A 57 -1.43 27.08 -22.56
CA THR A 57 -2.04 26.39 -23.71
C THR A 57 -2.88 25.16 -23.30
N GLY A 58 -2.94 24.84 -22.01
CA GLY A 58 -3.62 23.66 -21.48
C GLY A 58 -2.81 22.37 -21.56
N GLU A 59 -1.54 22.45 -22.01
CA GLU A 59 -0.63 21.31 -22.07
C GLU A 59 0.01 21.03 -20.71
N TYR A 60 0.25 19.77 -20.39
CA TYR A 60 0.79 19.39 -19.09
C TYR A 60 2.30 19.65 -19.00
N LEU A 61 2.72 20.29 -17.91
CA LEU A 61 4.13 20.39 -17.58
C LEU A 61 4.54 19.11 -16.85
N VAL A 62 5.21 18.22 -17.59
CA VAL A 62 5.80 17.01 -17.04
C VAL A 62 6.81 17.43 -15.97
N PRO A 63 6.75 16.86 -14.74
CA PRO A 63 7.83 17.02 -13.76
C PRO A 63 9.19 16.67 -14.37
N ASP A 64 10.29 17.08 -13.73
CA ASP A 64 11.64 16.83 -14.24
C ASP A 64 11.80 15.38 -14.76
N LEU A 65 12.10 15.26 -16.07
CA LEU A 65 12.15 13.98 -16.77
C LEU A 65 13.22 13.05 -16.19
N GLU A 66 14.30 13.60 -15.63
CA GLU A 66 15.33 12.80 -14.97
C GLU A 66 14.84 12.21 -13.65
N GLU A 67 14.05 12.96 -12.88
CA GLU A 67 13.40 12.50 -11.65
C GLU A 67 12.44 11.34 -11.97
N LEU A 68 11.56 11.51 -12.96
CA LEU A 68 10.51 10.54 -13.28
C LEU A 68 11.05 9.20 -13.80
N ARG A 69 12.15 9.21 -14.56
CA ARG A 69 12.78 8.00 -15.11
C ARG A 69 13.21 7.01 -14.03
N CYS A 70 13.77 7.53 -12.93
CA CYS A 70 14.40 6.75 -11.87
C CYS A 70 13.47 6.48 -10.68
N VAL A 71 12.38 7.24 -10.55
CA VAL A 71 11.42 7.06 -9.45
C VAL A 71 10.82 5.65 -9.48
N ARG A 72 10.87 4.96 -8.35
CA ARG A 72 10.36 3.59 -8.20
C ARG A 72 8.82 3.55 -8.23
N HIS A 73 8.16 4.46 -7.53
CA HIS A 73 6.70 4.55 -7.46
C HIS A 73 6.23 5.93 -7.96
N CYS A 74 5.47 5.97 -9.06
CA CYS A 74 4.78 7.19 -9.49
C CYS A 74 3.29 6.94 -9.36
N VAL A 75 2.64 7.73 -8.51
CA VAL A 75 1.21 7.61 -8.23
C VAL A 75 0.54 8.91 -8.64
N VAL A 76 -0.49 8.83 -9.46
CA VAL A 76 -1.31 9.95 -9.91
C VAL A 76 -2.72 9.79 -9.36
N TYR A 77 -3.32 10.86 -8.88
CA TYR A 77 -4.70 10.85 -8.42
C TYR A 77 -5.44 12.12 -8.81
N ASP A 78 -6.74 11.97 -9.06
CA ASP A 78 -7.69 13.07 -9.21
C ASP A 78 -8.72 13.03 -8.08
N CYS A 79 -9.91 13.59 -8.27
CA CYS A 79 -10.95 13.55 -7.24
C CYS A 79 -11.50 12.14 -7.03
N GLU A 80 -11.80 11.42 -8.10
CA GLU A 80 -12.54 10.14 -8.07
C GLU A 80 -12.30 9.34 -9.37
N THR A 81 -11.25 8.51 -9.42
CA THR A 81 -11.02 7.55 -10.52
C THR A 81 -11.40 6.14 -10.10
N ASN A 82 -12.38 5.51 -10.76
CA ASN A 82 -12.88 4.18 -10.34
C ASN A 82 -12.54 3.02 -11.30
N SER A 83 -12.20 3.29 -12.57
CA SER A 83 -11.82 2.30 -13.60
C SER A 83 -10.74 2.87 -14.54
N LEU A 84 -10.07 1.99 -15.29
CA LEU A 84 -9.09 2.35 -16.34
C LEU A 84 -9.67 2.23 -17.76
N ASP A 85 -10.99 2.08 -17.93
CA ASP A 85 -11.60 1.80 -19.23
C ASP A 85 -11.26 2.86 -20.28
N CYS A 86 -10.27 2.56 -21.11
CA CYS A 86 -10.13 3.01 -22.48
C CYS A 86 -10.66 1.85 -23.35
N CYS A 87 -11.51 2.13 -24.34
CA CYS A 87 -12.10 1.12 -25.19
C CYS A 87 -11.04 0.23 -25.86
N ASP A 88 -10.85 -0.98 -25.34
CA ASP A 88 -10.20 -2.06 -26.07
C ASP A 88 -11.18 -2.50 -27.16
N HIS A 89 -10.90 -2.15 -28.42
CA HIS A 89 -11.57 -2.83 -29.53
C HIS A 89 -10.98 -4.24 -29.62
N GLU A 90 -11.70 -5.19 -29.06
CA GLU A 90 -11.52 -6.61 -29.33
C GLU A 90 -11.69 -6.85 -30.84
N GLU A 91 -10.73 -7.57 -31.41
CA GLU A 91 -10.80 -8.11 -32.78
C GLU A 91 -11.92 -9.16 -32.83
N GLU A 92 -13.09 -8.80 -33.38
CA GLU A 92 -14.10 -9.79 -33.76
C GLU A 92 -13.87 -10.24 -35.22
N GLU A 93 -13.51 -11.52 -35.36
CA GLU A 93 -13.64 -12.27 -36.61
C GLU A 93 -15.12 -12.35 -37.00
N GLU A 94 -15.49 -11.94 -38.22
CA GLU A 94 -16.63 -12.57 -38.90
C GLU A 94 -16.53 -12.51 -40.44
N GLU A 95 -16.86 -13.64 -41.05
CA GLU A 95 -16.78 -13.96 -42.47
C GLU A 95 -17.97 -13.41 -43.29
N LYS A 96 -17.67 -12.97 -44.53
CA LYS A 96 -18.49 -12.94 -45.76
C LYS A 96 -19.60 -11.89 -45.93
N ALA A 97 -19.38 -10.95 -46.87
CA ALA A 97 -19.95 -10.98 -48.23
C ALA A 97 -19.43 -9.82 -49.11
N GLN A 98 -19.19 -10.10 -50.39
CA GLN A 98 -18.68 -9.17 -51.42
C GLN A 98 -19.74 -8.17 -51.89
N VAL A 99 -19.37 -6.89 -52.11
CA VAL A 99 -19.63 -6.11 -53.35
C VAL A 99 -18.60 -4.96 -53.44
N GLN A 100 -17.95 -4.80 -54.59
CA GLN A 100 -17.02 -3.71 -54.96
C GLN A 100 -17.77 -2.43 -55.37
N VAL A 101 -17.31 -1.26 -54.93
CA VAL A 101 -17.19 -0.02 -55.76
C VAL A 101 -16.07 0.86 -55.16
N GLU A 102 -15.10 1.25 -55.99
CA GLU A 102 -14.01 2.21 -55.69
C GLU A 102 -14.56 3.63 -55.47
N THR A 103 -13.91 4.46 -54.62
CA THR A 103 -13.35 5.80 -54.96
C THR A 103 -12.93 6.59 -53.69
N GLN A 104 -11.64 6.94 -53.63
CA GLN A 104 -10.94 8.10 -53.06
C GLN A 104 -11.39 8.82 -51.75
N ILE A 105 -10.49 8.76 -50.76
CA ILE A 105 -9.91 9.87 -49.95
C ILE A 105 -10.79 11.11 -49.72
N THR A 106 -11.26 11.27 -48.48
CA THR A 106 -11.19 12.50 -47.65
C THR A 106 -11.80 12.21 -46.28
N CYS A 107 -11.08 12.45 -45.18
CA CYS A 107 -11.65 12.34 -43.83
C CYS A 107 -11.93 13.74 -43.25
N PRO A 108 -13.20 14.16 -43.17
CA PRO A 108 -13.62 15.22 -42.25
C PRO A 108 -14.49 14.65 -41.12
N GLY A 109 -14.14 15.00 -39.88
CA GLY A 109 -15.06 15.07 -38.74
C GLY A 109 -15.48 13.75 -38.12
N PHE A 110 -14.71 13.26 -37.14
CA PHE A 110 -15.21 12.27 -36.21
C PHE A 110 -16.03 13.00 -35.12
N TRP A 111 -17.35 12.87 -35.18
CA TRP A 111 -18.23 13.23 -34.09
C TRP A 111 -18.08 12.15 -33.02
N ILE A 112 -17.32 12.45 -31.97
CA ILE A 112 -17.26 11.63 -30.76
C ILE A 112 -18.54 11.94 -29.96
N SER A 113 -19.43 10.95 -29.84
CA SER A 113 -20.48 10.95 -28.82
C SER A 113 -19.84 10.99 -27.42
N PRO A 114 -20.46 11.62 -26.40
CA PRO A 114 -19.82 11.87 -25.11
C PRO A 114 -19.69 10.56 -24.30
N ALA A 115 -18.64 9.79 -24.58
CA ALA A 115 -18.14 8.75 -23.71
C ALA A 115 -17.63 9.40 -22.42
N ALA A 116 -17.86 8.74 -21.28
CA ALA A 116 -17.48 9.20 -19.96
C ALA A 116 -16.11 9.91 -19.98
N GLU A 117 -16.07 11.18 -19.57
CA GLU A 117 -14.86 11.99 -19.61
C GLU A 117 -13.70 11.23 -18.96
N GLU A 118 -12.71 10.87 -19.77
CA GLU A 118 -11.52 10.16 -19.32
C GLU A 118 -10.90 10.92 -18.13
N GLY A 119 -10.84 10.25 -16.97
CA GLY A 119 -10.45 10.85 -15.69
C GLY A 119 -9.11 11.59 -15.81
N ALA A 120 -9.00 12.76 -15.17
CA ALA A 120 -7.81 13.59 -15.29
C ALA A 120 -6.54 12.82 -14.93
N ALA A 121 -6.60 11.98 -13.89
CA ALA A 121 -5.47 11.15 -13.47
C ALA A 121 -5.01 10.18 -14.57
N LEU A 122 -5.94 9.57 -15.31
CA LEU A 122 -5.64 8.63 -16.39
C LEU A 122 -4.93 9.32 -17.55
N ARG A 123 -5.45 10.48 -17.99
CA ARG A 123 -4.81 11.31 -19.03
C ARG A 123 -3.39 11.71 -18.65
N HIS A 124 -3.17 12.10 -17.40
CA HIS A 124 -1.83 12.39 -16.89
C HIS A 124 -0.93 11.15 -16.86
N ALA A 125 -1.45 10.00 -16.43
CA ALA A 125 -0.70 8.76 -16.38
C ALA A 125 -0.22 8.29 -17.76
N GLN A 126 -1.06 8.41 -18.80
CA GLN A 126 -0.70 8.12 -20.20
C GLN A 126 0.43 9.01 -20.72
N GLY A 127 0.43 10.29 -20.34
CA GLY A 127 1.51 11.22 -20.67
C GLY A 127 2.84 10.83 -20.00
N LEU A 128 2.79 10.34 -18.76
CA LEU A 128 3.96 9.97 -17.96
C LEU A 128 4.56 8.61 -18.35
N ASP A 129 3.72 7.64 -18.72
CA ASP A 129 4.13 6.26 -18.99
C ASP A 129 5.21 6.16 -20.10
N ARG A 130 5.17 7.08 -21.07
CA ARG A 130 6.15 7.19 -22.17
C ARG A 130 7.59 7.44 -21.72
N PHE A 131 7.78 7.94 -20.50
CA PHE A 131 9.08 8.38 -19.99
C PHE A 131 9.61 7.51 -18.84
N ARG A 132 8.93 6.41 -18.52
CA ARG A 132 9.15 5.65 -17.28
C ARG A 132 9.68 4.23 -17.53
N HIS A 133 10.45 3.72 -16.57
CA HIS A 133 10.86 2.31 -16.50
C HIS A 133 9.96 1.45 -15.60
N HIS A 134 9.05 2.07 -14.85
CA HIS A 134 8.12 1.41 -13.93
C HIS A 134 6.71 1.88 -14.27
N PRO A 135 5.67 1.04 -14.07
CA PRO A 135 4.29 1.41 -14.36
C PRO A 135 3.88 2.68 -13.61
N VAL A 136 2.98 3.45 -14.20
CA VAL A 136 2.33 4.59 -13.53
C VAL A 136 1.10 4.07 -12.81
N LEU A 137 0.99 4.40 -11.52
CA LEU A 137 -0.11 3.96 -10.68
C LEU A 137 -1.18 5.05 -10.63
N VAL A 138 -2.44 4.69 -10.88
CA VAL A 138 -3.59 5.58 -10.71
C VAL A 138 -4.31 5.19 -9.42
N LEU A 139 -4.51 6.16 -8.54
CA LEU A 139 -5.15 5.92 -7.24
C LEU A 139 -6.64 5.66 -7.42
N ARG A 140 -7.06 4.44 -7.12
CA ARG A 140 -8.47 4.04 -7.17
C ARG A 140 -9.29 4.81 -6.14
N GLY A 141 -10.44 5.33 -6.54
CA GLY A 141 -11.31 6.23 -5.79
C GLY A 141 -10.74 7.63 -5.58
N GLY A 142 -9.57 7.95 -6.15
CA GLY A 142 -8.93 9.27 -6.08
C GLY A 142 -8.71 9.80 -4.67
N TYR A 143 -8.66 11.13 -4.56
CA TYR A 143 -8.52 11.83 -3.28
C TYR A 143 -9.67 11.54 -2.31
N GLN A 144 -10.90 11.41 -2.81
CA GLN A 144 -12.08 11.22 -1.96
C GLN A 144 -11.99 9.91 -1.17
N SER A 145 -11.72 8.79 -1.85
CA SER A 145 -11.59 7.49 -1.18
C SER A 145 -10.42 7.46 -0.21
N PHE A 146 -9.25 7.97 -0.62
CA PHE A 146 -8.07 8.00 0.23
C PHE A 146 -8.29 8.88 1.47
N SER A 147 -8.86 10.07 1.31
CA SER A 147 -9.10 10.99 2.43
C SER A 147 -10.21 10.50 3.37
N ALA A 148 -11.17 9.70 2.90
CA ALA A 148 -12.17 9.07 3.75
C ALA A 148 -11.53 8.02 4.70
N SER A 149 -10.60 7.21 4.19
CA SER A 149 -9.93 6.18 4.99
C SER A 149 -8.75 6.71 5.81
N TYR A 150 -7.98 7.65 5.27
CA TYR A 150 -6.71 8.13 5.83
C TYR A 150 -6.71 9.66 6.00
N HIS A 151 -7.77 10.21 6.60
CA HIS A 151 -7.95 11.66 6.79
C HIS A 151 -6.80 12.36 7.54
N PHE A 152 -6.02 11.61 8.32
CA PHE A 152 -4.85 12.11 9.06
C PHE A 152 -3.60 12.27 8.19
N LEU A 153 -3.61 11.76 6.95
CA LEU A 153 -2.56 11.97 5.94
C LEU A 153 -2.93 13.06 4.92
N ARG A 154 -3.88 13.94 5.27
CA ARG A 154 -4.21 15.14 4.49
C ARG A 154 -3.53 16.37 5.06
N THR A 155 -3.12 17.29 4.19
CA THR A 155 -2.43 18.52 4.59
C THR A 155 -2.86 19.70 3.69
N GLN A 156 -2.58 20.91 4.15
CA GLN A 156 -2.58 22.14 3.35
C GLN A 156 -1.16 22.64 3.09
N LYS A 157 -0.17 22.10 3.82
CA LYS A 157 1.25 22.44 3.71
C LYS A 157 1.91 21.56 2.67
N VAL A 158 2.63 22.21 1.78
CA VAL A 158 3.49 21.62 0.76
C VAL A 158 4.74 21.06 1.47
N LEU A 159 4.74 19.76 1.76
CA LEU A 159 5.84 19.05 2.43
C LEU A 159 6.84 18.51 1.40
N TRP A 160 7.90 19.27 1.12
CA TRP A 160 8.90 18.92 0.09
C TRP A 160 10.33 19.12 0.52
N MET A 161 10.58 19.80 1.63
CA MET A 161 11.95 20.00 2.07
C MET A 161 12.49 18.66 2.59
N PRO A 162 13.72 18.26 2.21
CA PRO A 162 14.32 17.00 2.69
C PRO A 162 14.24 16.85 4.21
N GLN A 163 14.44 17.95 4.96
CA GLN A 163 14.31 17.99 6.42
C GLN A 163 12.90 17.68 6.92
N GLU A 164 11.86 18.11 6.22
CA GLU A 164 10.47 17.80 6.58
C GLU A 164 10.17 16.31 6.32
N LEU A 165 10.67 15.78 5.20
CA LEU A 165 10.52 14.38 4.82
C LEU A 165 11.30 13.43 5.75
N ASP A 166 12.49 13.84 6.20
CA ASP A 166 13.31 13.12 7.18
C ASP A 166 12.61 13.03 8.55
N ASN A 167 11.91 14.11 8.94
CA ASN A 167 11.19 14.19 10.22
C ASN A 167 9.80 13.57 10.18
N PHE A 168 9.29 13.20 8.99
CA PHE A 168 8.01 12.53 8.84
C PHE A 168 7.98 11.27 9.72
N GLN A 169 7.02 11.19 10.63
CA GLN A 169 6.83 10.03 11.50
C GLN A 169 5.84 9.06 10.84
N PRO A 170 6.32 7.90 10.34
CA PRO A 170 5.44 6.96 9.66
C PRO A 170 4.49 6.29 10.65
N TYR A 171 3.27 6.04 10.20
CA TYR A 171 2.32 5.16 10.87
C TYR A 171 2.73 3.68 10.71
N PRO A 172 2.21 2.76 11.54
CA PRO A 172 2.27 1.33 11.27
C PRO A 172 1.78 1.00 9.85
N VAL A 173 2.38 0.00 9.20
CA VAL A 173 1.87 -0.44 7.90
C VAL A 173 0.56 -1.20 8.08
N GLU A 174 -0.29 -1.17 7.06
CA GLU A 174 -1.57 -1.87 7.02
C GLU A 174 -1.38 -3.23 6.32
N ILE A 175 -1.58 -4.32 7.08
CA ILE A 175 -1.48 -5.69 6.59
C ILE A 175 -2.83 -6.14 6.02
N LEU A 176 -3.92 -5.86 6.75
CA LEU A 176 -5.29 -6.05 6.30
C LEU A 176 -6.04 -4.72 6.43
N PRO A 177 -6.63 -4.20 5.34
CA PRO A 177 -7.29 -2.90 5.32
C PRO A 177 -8.28 -2.70 6.48
N GLY A 178 -8.08 -1.65 7.27
CA GLY A 178 -8.90 -1.25 8.41
C GLY A 178 -8.89 -2.21 9.60
N ARG A 179 -8.16 -3.34 9.53
CA ARG A 179 -8.29 -4.46 10.49
C ARG A 179 -7.00 -4.80 11.20
N LEU A 180 -5.88 -4.92 10.49
CA LEU A 180 -4.62 -5.36 11.08
C LEU A 180 -3.46 -4.49 10.62
N TYR A 181 -2.77 -3.90 11.60
CA TYR A 181 -1.59 -3.07 11.40
C TYR A 181 -0.34 -3.74 11.98
N LEU A 182 0.81 -3.55 11.32
CA LEU A 182 2.11 -4.02 11.77
C LEU A 182 3.03 -2.83 12.07
N GLY A 183 3.43 -2.71 13.34
CA GLY A 183 4.21 -1.58 13.82
C GLY A 183 5.39 -1.96 14.72
N ASN A 184 5.99 -0.93 15.29
CA ASN A 184 7.04 -1.02 16.29
C ASN A 184 6.58 -0.46 17.65
N PHE A 185 7.43 -0.61 18.67
CA PHE A 185 7.11 -0.20 20.04
C PHE A 185 6.83 1.31 20.15
N LYS A 186 7.60 2.16 19.45
CA LYS A 186 7.39 3.61 19.46
C LYS A 186 6.00 3.98 18.94
N GLN A 187 5.57 3.36 17.84
CA GLN A 187 4.25 3.58 17.25
C GLN A 187 3.12 3.07 18.16
N ALA A 188 3.34 1.96 18.87
CA ALA A 188 2.34 1.42 19.81
C ALA A 188 2.13 2.30 21.06
N CYS A 189 3.14 3.08 21.44
CA CYS A 189 3.04 4.03 22.55
C CYS A 189 2.47 5.41 22.14
N ASP A 190 2.30 5.67 20.85
CA ASP A 190 1.82 6.95 20.34
C ASP A 190 0.29 7.02 20.33
N GLN A 191 -0.28 7.79 21.25
CA GLN A 191 -1.73 7.94 21.41
C GLN A 191 -2.43 8.54 20.18
N GLN A 192 -1.73 9.39 19.42
CA GLN A 192 -2.28 9.99 18.21
C GLN A 192 -2.41 8.92 17.11
N ILE A 193 -1.38 8.07 16.94
CA ILE A 193 -1.42 6.93 16.02
C ILE A 193 -2.57 5.98 16.38
N LEU A 194 -2.70 5.61 17.66
CA LEU A 194 -3.77 4.70 18.10
C LEU A 194 -5.16 5.28 17.81
N LYS A 195 -5.34 6.59 18.01
CA LYS A 195 -6.60 7.28 17.76
C LYS A 195 -6.92 7.37 16.27
N ASP A 196 -5.96 7.80 15.46
CA ASP A 196 -6.11 7.99 14.01
C ASP A 196 -6.43 6.68 13.29
N LEU A 197 -5.74 5.59 13.66
CA LEU A 197 -5.96 4.26 13.09
C LEU A 197 -7.12 3.50 13.76
N LYS A 198 -7.79 4.12 14.74
CA LYS A 198 -8.88 3.52 15.51
C LYS A 198 -8.49 2.16 16.11
N ILE A 199 -7.25 2.05 16.61
CA ILE A 199 -6.74 0.84 17.25
C ILE A 199 -7.55 0.58 18.51
N LYS A 200 -8.15 -0.62 18.57
CA LYS A 200 -8.92 -1.08 19.74
C LYS A 200 -8.19 -2.14 20.52
N ALA A 201 -7.31 -2.91 19.88
CA ALA A 201 -6.53 -3.94 20.54
C ALA A 201 -5.06 -3.94 20.11
N GLN A 202 -4.22 -4.44 21.00
CA GLN A 202 -2.76 -4.41 20.82
C GLN A 202 -2.15 -5.76 21.16
N VAL A 203 -1.31 -6.29 20.26
CA VAL A 203 -0.53 -7.52 20.47
C VAL A 203 0.95 -7.17 20.48
N ASN A 204 1.57 -7.24 21.67
CA ASN A 204 2.99 -7.00 21.87
C ASN A 204 3.76 -8.32 21.90
N ILE A 205 4.60 -8.57 20.90
CA ILE A 205 5.46 -9.76 20.82
C ILE A 205 6.90 -9.35 21.18
N SER A 206 7.06 -8.74 22.35
CA SER A 206 8.37 -8.40 22.90
C SER A 206 8.38 -8.58 24.40
N GLU A 207 9.58 -8.77 24.94
CA GLU A 207 9.79 -8.93 26.38
C GLU A 207 9.52 -7.64 27.16
N GLN A 208 9.65 -6.49 26.49
CA GLN A 208 9.38 -5.19 27.10
C GLN A 208 7.87 -5.01 27.27
N PRO A 209 7.37 -4.90 28.52
CA PRO A 209 5.97 -4.55 28.72
C PRO A 209 5.75 -3.13 28.17
N ALA A 210 4.71 -2.98 27.36
CA ALA A 210 4.29 -1.67 26.95
C ALA A 210 3.44 -1.09 28.09
N ALA A 211 3.72 0.16 28.51
CA ALA A 211 2.91 0.88 29.49
C ALA A 211 1.57 1.28 28.85
N LEU A 212 0.75 0.28 28.53
CA LEU A 212 -0.53 0.44 27.88
C LEU A 212 -1.59 0.57 28.96
N SER A 213 -2.42 1.60 28.87
CA SER A 213 -3.59 1.76 29.74
C SER A 213 -4.56 0.60 29.47
N ALA A 214 -4.37 -0.50 30.19
CA ALA A 214 -5.12 -1.72 30.04
C ALA A 214 -6.46 -1.60 30.75
N GLU A 215 -7.46 -1.10 30.04
CA GLU A 215 -8.86 -1.34 30.40
C GLU A 215 -9.49 -2.33 29.41
N GLY A 216 -9.93 -3.48 29.92
CA GLY A 216 -10.90 -4.36 29.25
C GLY A 216 -10.38 -5.43 28.28
N GLY A 217 -9.30 -6.14 28.56
CA GLY A 217 -8.90 -7.32 27.75
C GLY A 217 -8.41 -7.03 26.34
N ARG A 218 -8.18 -5.75 26.02
CA ARG A 218 -7.77 -5.23 24.70
C ARG A 218 -6.25 -5.31 24.45
N HIS A 219 -5.53 -6.08 25.25
CA HIS A 219 -4.08 -6.23 25.13
C HIS A 219 -3.65 -7.68 25.33
N LEU A 220 -2.80 -8.16 24.42
CA LEU A 220 -2.11 -9.43 24.54
C LEU A 220 -0.59 -9.18 24.54
N GLN A 221 0.11 -9.66 25.57
CA GLN A 221 1.56 -9.68 25.60
C GLN A 221 2.07 -11.11 25.43
N VAL A 222 2.99 -11.29 24.48
CA VAL A 222 3.69 -12.54 24.19
C VAL A 222 5.18 -12.26 24.33
N ALA A 223 5.74 -12.59 25.50
CA ALA A 223 7.14 -12.32 25.82
C ALA A 223 8.06 -13.31 25.09
N VAL A 224 8.50 -12.94 23.89
CA VAL A 224 9.39 -13.74 23.04
C VAL A 224 10.66 -12.92 22.70
N PRO A 225 11.86 -13.44 23.02
CA PRO A 225 13.12 -12.85 22.60
C PRO A 225 13.26 -12.78 21.07
N ASP A 226 13.98 -11.80 20.53
CA ASP A 226 14.33 -11.76 19.09
C ASP A 226 15.61 -12.56 18.85
N SER A 227 15.54 -13.89 19.03
CA SER A 227 16.67 -14.79 18.81
C SER A 227 16.27 -16.01 17.96
N LEU A 228 17.25 -16.77 17.49
CA LEU A 228 17.02 -17.93 16.63
C LEU A 228 16.37 -19.09 17.40
N GLU A 229 16.60 -19.17 18.70
CA GLU A 229 16.17 -20.24 19.61
C GLU A 229 14.82 -19.93 20.28
N ALA A 230 14.30 -18.72 20.12
CA ALA A 230 13.08 -18.27 20.76
C ALA A 230 11.85 -19.00 20.18
N ASP A 231 10.95 -19.45 21.06
CA ASP A 231 9.72 -20.14 20.67
C ASP A 231 8.56 -19.15 20.49
N LEU A 232 8.20 -18.89 19.24
CA LEU A 232 7.00 -18.15 18.84
C LEU A 232 5.84 -19.10 18.49
N LEU A 233 6.15 -20.29 17.98
CA LEU A 233 5.18 -21.30 17.49
C LEU A 233 4.11 -21.61 18.53
N SER A 234 4.52 -21.85 19.78
CA SER A 234 3.59 -22.18 20.88
C SER A 234 2.56 -21.08 21.16
N SER A 235 2.84 -19.83 20.75
CA SER A 235 1.95 -18.68 20.96
C SER A 235 1.12 -18.33 19.73
N LEU A 236 1.40 -18.87 18.54
CA LEU A 236 0.74 -18.45 17.29
C LEU A 236 -0.77 -18.67 17.33
N ALA A 237 -1.24 -19.81 17.85
CA ALA A 237 -2.67 -20.08 17.98
C ALA A 237 -3.37 -19.04 18.88
N SER A 238 -2.75 -18.68 20.01
CA SER A 238 -3.27 -17.68 20.94
C SER A 238 -3.32 -16.29 20.29
N ILE A 239 -2.27 -15.90 19.58
CA ILE A 239 -2.21 -14.64 18.83
C ILE A 239 -3.33 -14.59 17.78
N CYS A 240 -3.50 -15.66 16.99
CA CYS A 240 -4.50 -15.69 15.94
C CYS A 240 -5.92 -15.59 16.50
N HIS A 241 -6.24 -16.38 17.53
CA HIS A 241 -7.55 -16.31 18.20
C HIS A 241 -7.81 -14.94 18.81
N PHE A 242 -6.80 -14.29 19.40
CA PHE A 242 -6.95 -12.95 19.93
C PHE A 242 -7.27 -11.94 18.83
N ILE A 243 -6.58 -11.98 17.68
CA ILE A 243 -6.86 -11.07 16.57
C ILE A 243 -8.26 -11.35 16.00
N ASP A 244 -8.66 -12.60 15.85
CA ASP A 244 -10.00 -12.98 15.37
C ASP A 244 -11.11 -12.48 16.31
N ALA A 245 -10.89 -12.51 17.62
CA ALA A 245 -11.85 -12.02 18.61
C ALA A 245 -12.09 -10.50 18.55
N GLN A 246 -11.27 -9.74 17.81
CA GLN A 246 -11.37 -8.28 17.69
C GLN A 246 -11.92 -7.82 16.34
N GLN A 247 -12.32 -8.76 15.47
CA GLN A 247 -12.71 -8.50 14.08
C GLN A 247 -13.84 -7.49 13.89
N ASP A 248 -14.72 -7.35 14.89
CA ASP A 248 -15.90 -6.47 14.84
C ASP A 248 -15.77 -5.21 15.72
N ASP A 249 -14.77 -5.16 16.62
CA ASP A 249 -14.61 -4.06 17.58
C ASP A 249 -13.76 -2.91 17.00
N GLY A 250 -12.75 -3.24 16.20
CA GLY A 250 -11.91 -2.27 15.51
C GLY A 250 -10.54 -2.84 15.12
N ALA A 251 -9.60 -1.95 14.80
CA ALA A 251 -8.30 -2.38 14.30
C ALA A 251 -7.40 -2.94 15.40
N VAL A 252 -6.60 -3.94 15.05
CA VAL A 252 -5.57 -4.52 15.91
C VAL A 252 -4.19 -4.04 15.48
N LEU A 253 -3.38 -3.59 16.43
CA LEU A 253 -1.97 -3.28 16.21
C LEU A 253 -1.10 -4.44 16.71
N LEU A 254 -0.44 -5.11 15.79
CA LEU A 254 0.57 -6.14 16.05
C LEU A 254 1.96 -5.52 16.00
N PHE A 255 2.73 -5.62 17.08
CA PHE A 255 4.05 -4.97 17.15
C PHE A 255 5.06 -5.75 17.98
N SER A 256 6.32 -5.39 17.76
CA SER A 256 7.49 -5.81 18.55
C SER A 256 8.41 -4.59 18.70
N SER A 257 9.66 -4.79 19.15
CA SER A 257 10.60 -3.68 19.32
C SER A 257 10.80 -2.85 18.05
N LEU A 258 11.04 -3.49 16.90
CA LEU A 258 11.33 -2.83 15.62
C LEU A 258 10.26 -3.05 14.54
N GLY A 259 9.35 -4.01 14.74
CA GLY A 259 8.36 -4.36 13.70
C GLY A 259 8.95 -5.07 12.47
N ILE A 260 10.09 -5.76 12.63
CA ILE A 260 10.86 -6.36 11.52
C ILE A 260 10.83 -7.90 11.53
N SER A 261 10.96 -8.52 12.70
CA SER A 261 11.13 -9.98 12.85
C SER A 261 9.91 -10.62 13.53
N ARG A 262 9.87 -10.70 14.87
CA ARG A 262 8.78 -11.33 15.66
C ARG A 262 7.35 -11.00 15.22
N SER A 263 6.99 -9.71 15.20
CA SER A 263 5.63 -9.29 14.86
C SER A 263 5.28 -9.53 13.40
N SER A 264 6.26 -9.47 12.50
CA SER A 264 6.04 -9.80 11.09
C SER A 264 5.82 -11.31 10.88
N ALA A 265 6.54 -12.15 11.64
CA ALA A 265 6.32 -13.59 11.62
C ALA A 265 4.91 -13.94 12.12
N ALA A 266 4.48 -13.33 13.23
CA ALA A 266 3.11 -13.50 13.71
C ALA A 266 2.05 -12.96 12.72
N ALA A 267 2.33 -11.87 12.00
CA ALA A 267 1.44 -11.38 10.94
C ALA A 267 1.29 -12.42 9.82
N MET A 268 2.39 -13.05 9.40
CA MET A 268 2.36 -14.12 8.41
C MET A 268 1.59 -15.34 8.93
N ALA A 269 1.80 -15.73 10.18
CA ALA A 269 1.06 -16.81 10.84
C ALA A 269 -0.45 -16.57 10.83
N TYR A 270 -0.86 -15.32 11.13
CA TYR A 270 -2.26 -14.91 11.10
C TYR A 270 -2.87 -14.96 9.69
N LEU A 271 -2.13 -14.49 8.67
CA LEU A 271 -2.61 -14.58 7.29
C LEU A 271 -2.77 -16.03 6.81
N MET A 272 -1.91 -16.94 7.27
CA MET A 272 -2.12 -18.38 7.02
C MET A 272 -3.40 -18.87 7.71
N HIS A 273 -3.57 -18.54 8.98
CA HIS A 273 -4.73 -18.96 9.78
C HIS A 273 -6.07 -18.41 9.25
N SER A 274 -6.22 -17.09 9.14
CA SER A 274 -7.53 -16.46 8.83
C SER A 274 -7.78 -16.23 7.35
N CYS A 275 -6.73 -16.13 6.51
CA CYS A 275 -6.87 -15.87 5.07
C CYS A 275 -6.54 -17.09 4.19
N GLN A 276 -6.23 -18.24 4.78
CA GLN A 276 -5.86 -19.47 4.08
C GLN A 276 -4.68 -19.29 3.12
N PHE A 277 -3.72 -18.44 3.48
CA PHE A 277 -2.51 -18.24 2.68
C PHE A 277 -1.52 -19.39 2.93
N SER A 278 -0.77 -19.79 1.90
CA SER A 278 0.50 -20.49 2.15
C SER A 278 1.51 -19.52 2.79
N LEU A 279 2.54 -20.05 3.43
CA LEU A 279 3.64 -19.25 3.98
C LEU A 279 4.26 -18.38 2.88
N LYS A 280 4.49 -18.92 1.66
CA LYS A 280 4.98 -18.14 0.52
C LYS A 280 4.09 -16.95 0.18
N ARG A 281 2.77 -17.15 0.16
CA ARG A 281 1.81 -16.08 -0.14
C ARG A 281 1.75 -15.05 0.99
N ALA A 282 1.72 -15.48 2.25
CA ALA A 282 1.75 -14.60 3.42
C ALA A 282 3.04 -13.77 3.48
N TRP A 283 4.18 -14.39 3.18
CA TRP A 283 5.47 -13.73 3.09
C TRP A 283 5.48 -12.62 2.04
N ASN A 284 5.07 -12.95 0.81
CA ASN A 284 5.00 -11.99 -0.29
C ASN A 284 4.02 -10.84 0.00
N HIS A 285 2.89 -11.13 0.63
CA HIS A 285 1.91 -10.13 1.04
C HIS A 285 2.50 -9.15 2.06
N VAL A 286 3.11 -9.68 3.13
CA VAL A 286 3.71 -8.83 4.17
C VAL A 286 4.90 -8.03 3.61
N LEU A 287 5.73 -8.60 2.73
CA LEU A 287 6.80 -7.86 2.06
C LEU A 287 6.28 -6.74 1.14
N LYS A 288 5.15 -6.97 0.46
CA LYS A 288 4.48 -5.92 -0.34
C LYS A 288 3.98 -4.78 0.55
N CYS A 289 3.46 -5.07 1.75
CA CYS A 289 3.05 -4.06 2.71
C CYS A 289 4.25 -3.39 3.41
N LYS A 290 5.34 -4.12 3.67
CA LYS A 290 6.52 -3.64 4.42
C LYS A 290 7.81 -4.27 3.90
N SER A 291 8.54 -3.47 3.13
CA SER A 291 9.72 -3.92 2.37
C SER A 291 10.97 -4.28 3.20
N ASN A 292 11.00 -3.96 4.49
CA ASN A 292 12.13 -4.24 5.37
C ASN A 292 11.86 -5.36 6.39
N VAL A 293 10.77 -6.11 6.22
CA VAL A 293 10.49 -7.30 7.02
C VAL A 293 11.55 -8.36 6.78
N ARG A 294 12.02 -8.97 7.88
CA ARG A 294 13.03 -10.01 7.87
C ARG A 294 12.97 -10.82 9.18
N PRO A 295 12.02 -11.78 9.29
CA PRO A 295 12.02 -12.76 10.37
C PRO A 295 13.37 -13.45 10.52
N HIS A 296 13.75 -13.78 11.74
CA HIS A 296 14.87 -14.68 11.96
C HIS A 296 14.60 -16.06 11.38
N ARG A 297 15.68 -16.76 10.97
CA ARG A 297 15.58 -18.10 10.39
C ARG A 297 14.84 -19.09 11.29
N GLY A 298 15.04 -19.01 12.61
CA GLY A 298 14.29 -19.82 13.58
C GLY A 298 12.78 -19.62 13.50
N PHE A 299 12.32 -18.37 13.29
CA PHE A 299 10.89 -18.09 13.08
C PHE A 299 10.39 -18.55 11.72
N VAL A 300 11.22 -18.51 10.68
CA VAL A 300 10.86 -19.08 9.36
C VAL A 300 10.57 -20.58 9.47
N GLU A 301 11.44 -21.33 10.15
CA GLU A 301 11.22 -22.76 10.36
C GLU A 301 9.96 -23.03 11.19
N GLN A 302 9.72 -22.21 12.23
CA GLN A 302 8.48 -22.27 13.02
C GLN A 302 7.23 -21.94 12.20
N LEU A 303 7.29 -20.97 11.28
CA LEU A 303 6.20 -20.68 10.35
C LEU A 303 5.95 -21.84 9.38
N SER A 304 7.00 -22.53 8.95
CA SER A 304 6.87 -23.75 8.13
C SER A 304 6.20 -24.88 8.92
N ALA A 305 6.53 -25.02 10.20
CA ALA A 305 5.86 -25.97 11.10
C ALA A 305 4.39 -25.57 11.33
N TRP A 306 4.10 -24.28 11.48
CA TRP A 306 2.74 -23.75 11.60
C TRP A 306 1.89 -24.00 10.35
N GLU A 307 2.44 -23.79 9.14
CA GLU A 307 1.78 -24.13 7.88
C GLU A 307 1.38 -25.61 7.85
N THR A 308 2.27 -26.49 8.32
CA THR A 308 2.01 -27.93 8.43
C THR A 308 0.93 -28.24 9.47
N GLN A 309 0.90 -27.52 10.60
CA GLN A 309 -0.13 -27.70 11.63
C GLN A 309 -1.53 -27.29 11.14
N ILE A 310 -1.65 -26.19 10.37
CA ILE A 310 -2.95 -25.72 9.86
C ILE A 310 -3.45 -26.60 8.70
N TYR A 311 -2.58 -26.92 7.75
CA TYR A 311 -3.00 -27.56 6.49
C TYR A 311 -2.73 -29.06 6.43
N GLY A 312 -2.05 -29.64 7.43
CA GLY A 312 -1.63 -31.04 7.44
C GLY A 312 -0.48 -31.38 6.49
N THR A 313 -0.03 -30.42 5.68
CA THR A 313 1.07 -30.59 4.72
C THR A 313 1.91 -29.32 4.66
N ARG A 314 3.20 -29.47 4.35
CA ARG A 314 4.08 -28.35 4.02
C ARG A 314 3.93 -28.00 2.55
N VAL A 315 3.50 -26.78 2.26
CA VAL A 315 3.31 -26.28 0.88
C VAL A 315 4.50 -25.44 0.44
N THR A 316 5.11 -24.71 1.38
CA THR A 316 6.20 -23.78 1.10
C THR A 316 7.56 -24.40 1.41
N ASP A 317 8.45 -24.42 0.41
CA ASP A 317 9.87 -24.73 0.63
C ASP A 317 10.58 -23.49 1.20
N VAL A 318 11.04 -23.58 2.44
CA VAL A 318 11.76 -22.48 3.10
C VAL A 318 13.27 -22.58 2.94
N SER A 319 13.79 -23.58 2.22
CA SER A 319 15.22 -23.70 1.95
C SER A 319 15.74 -22.62 0.99
N GLU A 320 14.84 -21.91 0.28
CA GLU A 320 15.19 -20.79 -0.58
C GLU A 320 15.89 -19.66 0.22
N PRO A 321 16.91 -18.99 -0.36
CA PRO A 321 17.71 -17.96 0.33
C PRO A 321 16.94 -16.67 0.63
N ASN A 322 15.73 -16.53 0.08
CA ASN A 322 14.88 -15.35 0.23
C ASN A 322 14.07 -15.35 1.54
N TYR A 323 14.18 -16.43 2.34
CA TYR A 323 13.55 -16.60 3.65
C TYR A 323 14.54 -16.52 4.82
#